data_AF-A0A194W4B9-F1
#
_entry.id   AF-A0A194W4B9-F1
#
_cell.length_a   1.000
_cell.length_b   1.000
_cell.length_c   1.000
_cell.angle_alpha   90.00
_cell.angle_beta   90.00
_cell.angle_gamma   90.00
#
_symmetry.space_group_name_H-M   'P 1'
#
loop_
_entity.id
_entity.type
_entity.pdbx_description
1 polymer ?
#
loop_
_entity_poly.entity_id
_entity_poly.type
_entity_poly.pdbx_seq_one_letter_code
_entity_poly.pdbx_strand_id
1 'polypeptide(L)'
;MNQTKTHTHCLLAAPAQEALRYKKYIYPDAFRELTQFMGEPSPQLDSYWEESYGLPTRIPKWQADRLEQPTIQIPDENGDYVVLLDIFHSMHCLNEIRKELHPAYYAPYHMRMNTTEEIAKKH
;
A
#
# COMPACT_ATOMS: atom_id res chain seq x y z
N MET A 1 28.98 -26.62 -30.44
CA MET A 1 28.06 -25.53 -30.02
C MET A 1 27.30 -26.00 -28.81
N ASN A 2 27.58 -25.44 -27.63
CA ASN A 2 26.67 -25.50 -26.48
C ASN A 2 26.97 -24.27 -25.63
N GLN A 3 26.17 -23.21 -25.83
CA GLN A 3 26.19 -22.06 -24.94
C GLN A 3 25.40 -22.44 -23.70
N THR A 4 26.10 -22.76 -22.62
CA THR A 4 25.51 -22.79 -21.28
C THR A 4 25.12 -21.36 -20.92
N LYS A 5 23.83 -21.04 -21.00
CA LYS A 5 23.28 -19.82 -20.41
C LYS A 5 23.45 -19.91 -18.89
N THR A 6 24.46 -19.26 -18.37
CA THR A 6 24.56 -18.99 -16.94
C THR A 6 23.44 -18.01 -16.59
N HIS A 7 22.36 -18.51 -16.01
CA HIS A 7 21.37 -17.69 -15.33
C HIS A 7 22.02 -17.13 -14.07
N THR A 8 22.72 -16.01 -14.21
CA THR A 8 23.04 -15.15 -13.08
C THR A 8 21.70 -14.68 -12.53
N HIS A 9 21.21 -15.33 -11.46
CA HIS A 9 20.17 -14.77 -10.62
C HIS A 9 20.74 -13.51 -9.96
N CYS A 10 20.80 -12.43 -10.74
CA CYS A 10 20.86 -11.09 -10.20
C CYS A 10 19.53 -10.95 -9.46
N LEU A 11 19.56 -11.11 -8.14
CA LEU A 11 18.46 -10.67 -7.30
C LEU A 11 18.36 -9.17 -7.55
N LEU A 12 17.48 -8.78 -8.47
CA LEU A 12 17.16 -7.38 -8.70
C LEU A 12 16.61 -6.88 -7.36
N ALA A 13 17.39 -6.05 -6.68
CA ALA A 13 16.96 -5.42 -5.46
C ALA A 13 15.70 -4.59 -5.79
N ALA A 14 14.68 -4.66 -4.94
CA ALA A 14 13.47 -3.88 -5.13
C ALA A 14 13.83 -2.37 -5.14
N PRO A 15 13.10 -1.52 -5.90
CA PRO A 15 13.44 -0.09 -6.04
C PRO A 15 13.56 0.70 -4.73
N ALA A 16 12.97 0.22 -3.63
CA ALA A 16 13.04 0.84 -2.30
C ALA A 16 13.75 -0.05 -1.26
N GLN A 17 14.69 -0.89 -1.70
CA GLN A 17 15.39 -1.84 -0.82
C GLN A 17 16.07 -1.13 0.37
N GLU A 18 16.66 0.06 0.16
CA GLU A 18 17.29 0.84 1.22
C GLU A 18 16.34 1.33 2.32
N ALA A 19 15.03 1.32 2.07
CA ALA A 19 14.01 1.71 3.05
C ALA A 19 13.70 0.57 4.05
N LEU A 20 14.03 -0.68 3.72
CA LEU A 20 13.69 -1.83 4.55
C LEU A 20 14.48 -1.85 5.86
N ARG A 21 13.80 -2.13 6.96
CA ARG A 21 14.39 -2.33 8.29
C ARG A 21 13.84 -3.63 8.87
N TYR A 22 14.72 -4.58 9.13
CA TYR A 22 14.32 -5.86 9.71
C TYR A 22 14.27 -5.77 11.23
N LYS A 23 13.15 -6.20 11.81
CA LYS A 23 12.98 -6.34 13.26
C LYS A 23 12.65 -7.79 13.57
N LYS A 24 13.36 -8.39 14.53
CA LYS A 24 12.92 -9.65 15.12
C LYS A 24 11.72 -9.35 16.01
N TYR A 25 10.59 -9.96 15.69
CA TYR A 25 9.36 -9.80 16.44
C TYR A 25 8.73 -11.17 16.61
N ILE A 26 8.31 -11.49 17.84
CA ILE A 26 7.53 -12.69 18.12
C ILE A 26 6.07 -12.25 18.05
N TYR A 27 5.37 -12.72 17.04
CA TYR A 27 3.94 -12.45 16.92
C TYR A 27 3.18 -13.26 17.97
N PRO A 28 2.24 -12.65 18.70
CA PRO A 28 1.32 -13.40 19.55
C PRO A 28 0.46 -14.34 18.71
N ASP A 29 -0.08 -15.38 19.33
CA ASP A 29 -1.02 -16.28 18.67
C ASP A 29 -2.32 -15.52 18.37
N ALA A 30 -2.45 -15.06 17.13
CA ALA A 30 -3.58 -14.26 16.67
C ALA A 30 -4.94 -14.98 16.77
N PHE A 31 -4.96 -16.31 16.98
CA PHE A 31 -6.19 -17.05 17.24
C PHE A 31 -6.64 -16.96 18.70
N ARG A 32 -5.74 -16.58 19.61
CA ARG A 32 -5.99 -16.48 21.06
C ARG A 32 -5.97 -15.06 21.57
N GLU A 33 -5.15 -14.21 20.95
CA GLU A 33 -4.92 -12.83 21.37
C GLU A 33 -5.14 -11.89 20.19
N LEU A 34 -6.07 -10.95 20.34
CA LEU A 34 -6.35 -9.95 19.32
C LEU A 34 -5.18 -8.96 19.23
N THR A 35 -4.73 -8.70 18.01
CA THR A 35 -3.83 -7.56 17.74
C THR A 35 -4.64 -6.26 17.64
N GLN A 36 -3.96 -5.12 17.70
CA GLN A 36 -4.60 -3.81 17.49
C GLN A 36 -5.26 -3.65 16.10
N PHE A 37 -4.96 -4.53 15.14
CA PHE A 37 -5.53 -4.52 13.79
C PHE A 37 -6.74 -5.47 13.64
N MET A 38 -7.22 -6.07 14.73
CA MET A 38 -8.30 -7.05 14.77
C MET A 38 -9.43 -6.59 15.69
N GLY A 39 -10.58 -7.26 15.56
CA GLY A 39 -11.76 -7.04 16.40
C GLY A 39 -12.89 -6.34 15.66
N GLU A 40 -13.89 -5.90 16.43
CA GLU A 40 -15.07 -5.23 15.89
C GLU A 40 -14.75 -3.83 15.33
N PRO A 41 -15.51 -3.37 14.33
CA PRO A 41 -15.39 -2.02 13.79
C PRO A 41 -15.43 -0.95 14.89
N SER A 42 -14.46 -0.06 14.86
CA SER A 42 -14.36 1.07 15.79
C SER A 42 -13.48 2.18 15.20
N PRO A 43 -13.66 3.44 15.63
CA PRO A 43 -12.78 4.53 15.18
C PRO A 43 -11.31 4.30 15.51
N GLN A 44 -11.03 3.63 16.64
CA GLN A 44 -9.66 3.29 17.06
C GLN A 44 -9.03 2.27 16.12
N LEU A 45 -9.77 1.21 15.75
CA LEU A 45 -9.32 0.22 14.77
C LEU A 45 -9.06 0.88 13.41
N ASP A 46 -9.95 1.78 12.99
CA ASP A 46 -9.77 2.53 11.74
C ASP A 46 -8.47 3.35 11.75
N SER A 47 -8.17 4.06 12.86
CA SER A 47 -6.92 4.82 13.01
C SER A 47 -5.69 3.93 12.83
N TYR A 48 -5.65 2.76 13.48
CA TYR A 48 -4.52 1.84 13.33
C TYR A 48 -4.30 1.41 11.88
N TRP A 49 -5.37 1.11 11.15
CA TRP A 49 -5.28 0.74 9.74
C TRP A 49 -4.84 1.90 8.86
N GLU A 50 -5.43 3.09 8.99
CA GLU A 50 -5.08 4.26 8.17
C GLU A 50 -3.62 4.72 8.42
N GLU A 51 -3.12 4.60 9.65
CA GLU A 51 -1.74 4.94 10.00
C GLU A 51 -0.71 3.92 9.45
N SER A 52 -1.15 2.74 9.00
CA SER A 52 -0.25 1.66 8.56
C SER A 52 0.27 1.84 7.12
N TYR A 53 -0.30 2.76 6.34
CA TYR A 53 0.12 3.04 4.97
C TYR A 53 0.16 4.55 4.69
N GLY A 54 1.14 4.99 3.88
CA GLY A 54 1.33 6.40 3.54
C GLY A 54 1.00 6.70 2.08
N LEU A 55 0.04 7.59 1.84
CA LEU A 55 -0.35 8.05 0.50
C LEU A 55 -0.33 9.59 0.43
N PRO A 56 0.30 10.21 -0.60
CA PRO A 56 1.21 9.64 -1.60
C PRO A 56 2.68 9.55 -1.13
N THR A 57 3.48 8.69 -1.77
CA THR A 57 4.94 8.66 -1.61
C THR A 57 5.59 9.66 -2.57
N ARG A 58 6.68 10.31 -2.14
CA ARG A 58 7.38 11.36 -2.89
C ARG A 58 8.81 10.93 -3.19
N ILE A 59 9.27 11.16 -4.42
CA ILE A 59 10.65 10.90 -4.83
C ILE A 59 11.24 12.12 -5.56
N PRO A 60 12.54 12.42 -5.39
CA PRO A 60 13.20 13.47 -6.15
C PRO A 60 13.28 13.13 -7.65
N LYS A 61 13.43 14.17 -8.47
CA LYS A 61 13.51 14.06 -9.94
C LYS A 61 14.45 12.96 -10.45
N TRP A 62 15.65 12.85 -9.88
CA TRP A 62 16.65 11.88 -10.35
C TRP A 62 16.23 10.42 -10.14
N GLN A 63 15.33 10.12 -9.19
CA GLN A 63 14.71 8.81 -9.05
C GLN A 63 13.56 8.64 -10.04
N ALA A 64 12.75 9.68 -10.24
CA ALA A 64 11.64 9.66 -11.19
C ALA A 64 12.13 9.43 -12.64
N ASP A 65 13.26 10.03 -13.02
CA ASP A 65 13.90 9.85 -14.32
C ASP A 65 14.40 8.41 -14.58
N ARG A 66 14.41 7.55 -13.54
CA ARG A 66 14.80 6.12 -13.64
C ARG A 66 13.60 5.17 -13.73
N LEU A 67 12.37 5.68 -13.64
CA LEU A 67 11.17 4.85 -13.79
C LEU A 67 10.97 4.47 -15.25
N GLU A 68 10.51 3.24 -15.51
CA GLU A 68 10.16 2.78 -16.87
C GLU A 68 9.01 3.60 -17.46
N GLN A 69 8.04 3.96 -16.60
CA GLN A 69 6.94 4.84 -16.94
C GLN A 69 7.10 6.17 -16.21
N PRO A 70 6.95 7.30 -16.91
CA PRO A 70 7.03 8.60 -16.29
C PRO A 70 5.91 8.78 -15.28
N THR A 71 6.20 9.48 -14.20
CA THR A 71 5.21 9.86 -13.21
C THR A 71 4.99 11.38 -13.18
N ILE A 72 4.02 11.83 -12.39
CA ILE A 72 3.59 13.22 -12.32
C ILE A 72 4.47 13.99 -11.33
N GLN A 73 4.88 15.19 -11.72
CA GLN A 73 5.53 16.13 -10.81
C GLN A 73 4.49 16.76 -9.88
N ILE A 74 4.81 16.85 -8.60
CA ILE A 74 3.96 17.53 -7.62
C ILE A 74 4.13 19.04 -7.85
N PRO A 75 3.03 19.81 -7.97
CA PRO A 75 3.10 21.25 -8.24
C PRO A 75 3.42 22.03 -6.96
N ASP A 76 4.59 21.77 -6.37
CA ASP A 76 5.12 22.50 -5.20
C ASP A 76 6.60 22.89 -5.38
N GLU A 77 7.14 23.64 -4.41
CA GLU A 77 8.49 24.21 -4.48
C GLU A 77 9.61 23.16 -4.45
N ASN A 78 9.33 21.93 -4.02
CA ASN A 78 10.35 20.90 -3.85
C ASN A 78 10.71 20.21 -5.19
N GLY A 79 9.83 20.29 -6.18
CA GLY A 79 10.03 19.64 -7.48
C GLY A 79 10.05 18.11 -7.40
N ASP A 80 9.41 17.55 -6.37
CA ASP A 80 9.26 16.10 -6.21
C ASP A 80 8.25 15.51 -7.19
N TYR A 81 8.32 14.20 -7.33
CA TYR A 81 7.47 13.39 -8.17
C TYR A 81 6.67 12.41 -7.33
N VAL A 82 5.41 12.19 -7.69
CA VAL A 82 4.53 11.29 -6.97
C VAL A 82 4.78 9.84 -7.37
N VAL A 83 4.85 8.95 -6.40
CA VAL A 83 4.81 7.49 -6.61
C VAL A 83 3.97 6.84 -5.53
N LEU A 84 3.68 5.56 -5.72
CA LEU A 84 3.03 4.73 -4.72
C LEU A 84 3.82 3.43 -4.56
N LEU A 85 4.23 3.12 -3.33
CA LEU A 85 4.73 1.79 -3.01
C LEU A 85 3.57 0.79 -3.03
N ASP A 86 3.75 -0.32 -3.75
CA ASP A 86 2.72 -1.36 -3.92
C ASP A 86 2.22 -1.94 -2.59
N ILE A 87 3.10 -2.01 -1.57
CA ILE A 87 2.69 -2.44 -0.23
C ILE A 87 1.62 -1.52 0.39
N PHE A 88 1.66 -0.22 0.12
CA PHE A 88 0.65 0.72 0.60
C PHE A 88 -0.67 0.57 -0.17
N HIS A 89 -0.62 0.28 -1.47
CA HIS A 89 -1.82 -0.07 -2.23
C HIS A 89 -2.47 -1.35 -1.70
N SER A 90 -1.65 -2.38 -1.46
CA SER A 90 -2.10 -3.65 -0.89
C SER A 90 -2.76 -3.48 0.48
N MET A 91 -2.16 -2.69 1.36
CA MET A 91 -2.71 -2.42 2.70
C MET A 91 -3.99 -1.59 2.66
N HIS A 92 -4.07 -0.59 1.77
CA HIS A 92 -5.30 0.17 1.53
C HIS A 92 -6.44 -0.75 1.09
N CYS A 93 -6.23 -1.58 0.06
CA CYS A 93 -7.25 -2.49 -0.42
C CYS A 93 -7.66 -3.52 0.63
N LEU A 94 -6.73 -4.03 1.44
CA LEU A 94 -7.05 -4.94 2.53
C LEU A 94 -7.92 -4.27 3.60
N ASN A 95 -7.65 -3.00 3.95
CA ASN A 95 -8.49 -2.22 4.86
C ASN A 95 -9.89 -1.98 4.28
N GLU A 96 -9.99 -1.71 2.98
CA GLU A 96 -11.28 -1.54 2.32
C GLU A 96 -12.10 -2.84 2.31
N ILE A 97 -11.48 -3.98 2.00
CA ILE A 97 -12.12 -5.31 2.14
C ILE A 97 -12.60 -5.53 3.57
N ARG A 98 -11.75 -5.23 4.58
CA ARG A 98 -12.15 -5.33 5.99
C ARG A 98 -13.42 -4.52 6.26
N LYS A 99 -13.50 -3.26 5.83
CA LYS A 99 -14.69 -2.40 6.03
C LYS A 99 -15.92 -2.96 5.32
N GLU A 100 -15.79 -3.47 4.09
CA GLU A 100 -16.90 -4.05 3.33
C GLU A 100 -17.49 -5.32 3.98
N LEU A 101 -16.72 -6.05 4.79
CA LEU A 101 -17.22 -7.19 5.55
C LEU A 101 -18.11 -6.79 6.74
N HIS A 102 -18.23 -5.50 7.07
CA HIS A 102 -19.07 -4.99 8.16
C HIS A 102 -20.09 -3.96 7.67
N PRO A 103 -21.05 -4.34 6.80
CA PRO A 103 -22.02 -3.42 6.18
C PRO A 103 -23.02 -2.83 7.18
N ALA A 104 -23.15 -3.41 8.38
CA ALA A 104 -23.97 -2.85 9.45
C ALA A 104 -23.32 -1.62 10.12
N TYR A 105 -21.99 -1.47 9.99
CA TYR A 105 -21.22 -0.39 10.61
C TYR A 105 -20.72 0.63 9.57
N TYR A 106 -20.18 0.17 8.45
CA TYR A 106 -19.66 1.05 7.40
C TYR A 106 -20.69 1.25 6.28
N ALA A 107 -20.81 2.50 5.82
CA ALA A 107 -21.55 2.79 4.59
C ALA A 107 -20.89 2.10 3.38
N PRO A 108 -21.65 1.77 2.32
CA PRO A 108 -21.09 1.22 1.09
C PRO A 108 -19.97 2.09 0.54
N TYR A 109 -18.95 1.46 -0.07
CA TYR A 109 -17.78 2.14 -0.64
C TYR A 109 -18.10 3.42 -1.42
N HIS A 110 -19.10 3.37 -2.32
CA HIS A 110 -19.47 4.51 -3.16
C HIS A 110 -19.88 5.75 -2.36
N MET A 111 -20.59 5.56 -1.24
CA MET A 111 -20.97 6.65 -0.34
C MET A 111 -19.76 7.20 0.42
N ARG A 112 -18.84 6.33 0.85
CA ARG A 112 -17.62 6.72 1.58
C ARG A 112 -16.63 7.49 0.70
N MET A 113 -16.54 7.13 -0.57
CA MET A 113 -15.66 7.79 -1.55
C MET A 113 -16.32 8.95 -2.30
N ASN A 114 -17.53 9.37 -1.89
CA ASN A 114 -18.31 10.42 -2.54
C ASN A 114 -18.41 10.22 -4.07
N THR A 115 -18.63 8.98 -4.49
CA THR A 115 -18.77 8.57 -5.89
C THR A 115 -20.14 7.96 -6.13
N THR A 116 -20.60 7.97 -7.38
CA THR A 116 -21.89 7.36 -7.70
C THR A 116 -21.78 5.83 -7.64
N GLU A 117 -22.87 5.16 -7.31
CA GLU A 117 -22.92 3.69 -7.29
C GLU A 117 -22.55 3.09 -8.66
N GLU A 118 -22.90 3.78 -9.75
CA GLU A 118 -22.54 3.38 -11.11
C GLU A 118 -21.03 3.41 -11.35
N ILE A 119 -20.32 4.42 -10.84
CA ILE A 119 -18.87 4.52 -10.95
C ILE A 119 -18.20 3.44 -10.09
N ALA A 120 -18.71 3.19 -8.89
CA ALA A 120 -18.17 2.17 -8.00
C ALA A 120 -18.32 0.75 -8.57
N LYS A 121 -19.43 0.44 -9.27
CA LYS A 121 -19.63 -0.87 -9.91
C LYS A 121 -18.73 -1.14 -11.13
N LYS A 122 -18.05 -0.10 -11.66
CA LYS A 122 -17.13 -0.23 -12.81
C LYS A 122 -15.68 -0.57 -12.38
N HIS A 123 -15.38 -0.51 -11.08
CA HIS A 123 -14.11 -0.91 -10.48
C HIS A 123 -14.25 -2.25 -9.76
#